data_AF-A0A7S1G4U6-F1
#
_entry.id   AF-A0A7S1G4U6-F1
#
_cell.length_a   1.000
_cell.length_b   1.000
_cell.length_c   1.000
_cell.angle_alpha   90.00
_cell.angle_beta   90.00
_cell.angle_gamma   90.00
#
_symmetry.space_group_name_H-M   'P 1'
#
loop_
_entity.id
_entity.type
_entity.pdbx_description
1 polymer ?
#
loop_
_entity_poly.entity_id
_entity_poly.type
_entity_poly.pdbx_seq_one_letter_code
_entity_poly.pdbx_strand_id
1 'polypeptide(L)'
;GRRGDGDGDGGGWLPASPQELAHHVLHTCYMGTTNSSAATRRRAAAIAAQIGAHHQDMDIDGVTTALLDAFASLHPSRSPPRFEAHGGSAVEDLALQNIQARARMVLAYLQAQLLPWVRAGGGAKDGGGRGGGKGGK
;
A
#
# COMPACT_ATOMS: atom_id res chain seq x y z
N GLY A 1 -21.57 15.68 8.08
CA GLY A 1 -20.77 16.91 7.87
C GLY A 1 -19.83 16.68 6.71
N ARG A 2 -19.84 17.56 5.71
CA ARG A 2 -18.93 17.51 4.55
C ARG A 2 -17.77 18.48 4.77
N ARG A 3 -16.55 17.96 4.82
CA ARG A 3 -15.28 18.64 4.56
C ARG A 3 -14.52 17.65 3.67
N GLY A 4 -13.91 17.95 2.54
CA GLY A 4 -13.52 19.21 1.92
C GLY A 4 -12.20 18.88 1.24
N ASP A 5 -12.20 18.70 -0.07
CA ASP A 5 -10.99 18.85 -0.89
C ASP A 5 -11.13 20.21 -1.58
N GLY A 6 -10.09 21.01 -1.42
CA GLY A 6 -10.11 22.42 -1.78
C GLY A 6 -10.16 22.61 -3.28
N ASP A 7 -11.23 23.23 -3.74
CA ASP A 7 -11.21 24.16 -4.86
C ASP A 7 -12.03 25.37 -4.48
N GLY A 8 -11.45 26.55 -4.72
CA GLY A 8 -12.01 27.84 -4.36
C GLY A 8 -13.17 28.22 -5.27
N ASP A 9 -14.36 27.71 -4.98
CA ASP A 9 -15.65 28.37 -5.20
C ASP A 9 -16.68 27.69 -4.29
N GLY A 10 -17.70 28.40 -3.82
CA GLY A 10 -18.68 27.92 -2.85
C GLY A 10 -19.59 26.75 -3.30
N GLY A 11 -19.25 26.05 -4.37
CA GLY A 11 -19.91 24.83 -4.84
C GLY A 11 -19.15 23.59 -4.39
N GLY A 12 -19.73 22.78 -3.51
CA GLY A 12 -19.09 21.53 -3.08
C GLY A 12 -18.86 20.57 -4.25
N TRP A 13 -17.69 19.93 -4.30
CA TRP A 13 -17.37 18.90 -5.30
C TRP A 13 -18.45 17.79 -5.33
N LEU A 14 -18.86 17.41 -6.54
CA LEU A 14 -19.80 16.33 -6.82
C LEU A 14 -19.19 15.42 -7.90
N PRO A 15 -19.06 14.11 -7.65
CA PRO A 15 -18.51 13.19 -8.65
C PRO A 15 -19.47 13.06 -9.83
N ALA A 16 -18.94 13.08 -11.06
CA ALA A 16 -19.70 12.88 -12.29
C ALA A 16 -20.15 11.42 -12.49
N SER A 17 -19.53 10.46 -11.78
CA SER A 17 -19.92 9.05 -11.81
C SER A 17 -19.61 8.32 -10.49
N PRO A 18 -20.27 7.17 -10.21
CA PRO A 18 -19.89 6.30 -9.09
C PRO A 18 -18.43 5.87 -9.14
N GLN A 19 -17.87 5.66 -10.34
CA GLN A 19 -16.49 5.27 -10.56
C GLN A 19 -15.52 6.39 -10.18
N GLU A 20 -15.86 7.65 -10.48
CA GLU A 20 -15.09 8.80 -10.02
C GLU A 20 -15.06 8.86 -8.49
N LEU A 21 -16.22 8.72 -7.84
CA LEU A 21 -16.27 8.64 -6.37
C LEU A 21 -15.39 7.50 -5.84
N ALA A 22 -15.51 6.30 -6.41
CA ALA A 22 -14.71 5.14 -6.03
C ALA A 22 -13.22 5.39 -6.18
N HIS A 23 -12.79 6.12 -7.21
CA HIS A 23 -11.39 6.47 -7.42
C HIS A 23 -10.79 7.32 -6.29
N HIS A 24 -11.62 8.17 -5.67
CA HIS A 24 -11.22 9.02 -4.55
C HIS A 24 -11.22 8.28 -3.21
N VAL A 25 -12.20 7.41 -2.96
CA VAL A 25 -12.39 6.81 -1.63
C VAL A 25 -11.89 5.38 -1.50
N LEU A 26 -11.83 4.63 -2.60
CA LEU A 26 -11.47 3.22 -2.59
C LEU A 26 -10.11 3.00 -3.23
N HIS A 27 -9.16 2.64 -2.38
CA HIS A 27 -7.83 2.23 -2.79
C HIS A 27 -7.73 0.71 -2.69
N THR A 28 -7.19 0.09 -3.73
CA THR A 28 -6.95 -1.35 -3.76
C THR A 28 -5.49 -1.61 -4.08
N CYS A 29 -4.89 -2.62 -3.47
CA CYS A 29 -3.52 -3.00 -3.73
C CYS A 29 -3.42 -4.52 -3.87
N TYR A 30 -2.94 -5.00 -5.01
CA TYR A 30 -2.57 -6.40 -5.19
C TYR A 30 -1.12 -6.58 -4.74
N MET A 31 -0.89 -7.50 -3.82
CA MET A 31 0.43 -7.79 -3.23
C MET A 31 0.86 -9.22 -3.56
N GLY A 32 1.49 -9.35 -4.73
CA GLY A 32 1.95 -10.61 -5.29
C GLY A 32 3.27 -11.10 -4.70
N THR A 33 3.54 -12.37 -4.92
CA THR A 33 4.82 -13.04 -4.67
C THR A 33 5.20 -13.85 -5.91
N THR A 34 6.40 -14.40 -5.95
CA THR A 34 6.88 -15.25 -7.05
C THR A 34 5.99 -16.48 -7.26
N ASN A 35 5.26 -16.91 -6.22
CA ASN A 35 4.31 -18.02 -6.28
C ASN A 35 2.89 -17.57 -6.68
N SER A 36 2.64 -16.28 -6.85
CA SER A 36 1.33 -15.74 -7.21
C SER A 36 1.07 -15.86 -8.71
N SER A 37 -0.15 -16.27 -9.08
CA SER A 37 -0.49 -16.48 -10.50
C SER A 37 -0.74 -15.17 -11.25
N ALA A 38 -0.41 -15.13 -12.55
CA ALA A 38 -0.80 -14.04 -13.44
C ALA A 38 -2.33 -13.88 -13.53
N ALA A 39 -3.08 -14.98 -13.32
CA ALA A 39 -4.54 -14.98 -13.34
C ALA A 39 -5.15 -14.23 -12.14
N THR A 40 -4.61 -14.39 -10.93
CA THR A 40 -5.07 -13.65 -9.74
C THR A 40 -4.76 -12.17 -9.84
N ARG A 41 -3.54 -11.82 -10.29
CA ARG A 41 -3.13 -10.43 -10.56
C ARG A 41 -4.07 -9.74 -11.54
N ARG A 42 -4.31 -10.35 -12.70
CA ARG A 42 -5.23 -9.83 -13.72
C ARG A 42 -6.66 -9.66 -13.21
N ARG A 43 -7.17 -10.63 -12.44
CA ARG A 43 -8.54 -10.54 -11.88
C ARG A 43 -8.68 -9.38 -10.90
N ALA A 44 -7.68 -9.15 -10.05
CA ALA A 44 -7.67 -8.03 -9.12
C ALA A 44 -7.72 -6.69 -9.85
N ALA A 45 -6.87 -6.52 -10.87
CA ALA A 45 -6.86 -5.32 -11.70
C ALA A 45 -8.19 -5.12 -12.47
N ALA A 46 -8.75 -6.18 -13.03
CA ALA A 46 -10.02 -6.11 -13.76
C ALA A 46 -11.19 -5.67 -12.86
N ILE A 47 -11.29 -6.23 -11.64
CA ILE A 47 -12.33 -5.85 -10.68
C ILE A 47 -12.15 -4.40 -10.23
N ALA A 48 -10.91 -3.98 -9.93
CA ALA A 48 -10.64 -2.60 -9.54
C ALA A 48 -11.00 -1.61 -10.65
N ALA A 49 -10.69 -1.93 -11.91
CA ALA A 49 -11.05 -1.13 -13.07
C ALA A 49 -12.58 -1.02 -13.27
N GLN A 50 -13.31 -2.12 -13.08
CA GLN A 50 -14.78 -2.12 -13.17
C GLN A 50 -15.43 -1.25 -12.10
N ILE A 51 -14.86 -1.23 -10.89
CA ILE A 51 -15.34 -0.41 -9.77
C ILE A 51 -14.93 1.06 -9.93
N GLY A 52 -13.82 1.34 -10.61
CA GLY A 52 -13.20 2.66 -10.66
C GLY A 52 -12.23 2.94 -9.51
N ALA A 53 -11.83 1.91 -8.75
CA ALA A 53 -10.93 2.06 -7.62
C ALA A 53 -9.52 2.51 -8.06
N HIS A 54 -8.81 3.25 -7.20
CA HIS A 54 -7.38 3.49 -7.39
C HIS A 54 -6.59 2.21 -7.07
N HIS A 55 -6.14 1.51 -8.12
CA HIS A 55 -5.46 0.22 -7.99
C HIS A 55 -3.94 0.35 -8.03
N GLN A 56 -3.27 -0.32 -7.11
CA GLN A 56 -1.82 -0.53 -7.12
C GLN A 56 -1.52 -2.02 -7.22
N ASP A 57 -0.38 -2.33 -7.82
CA ASP A 57 0.15 -3.68 -7.94
C ASP A 57 1.61 -3.67 -7.52
N MET A 58 1.99 -4.56 -6.62
CA MET A 58 3.36 -4.70 -6.15
C MET A 58 3.73 -6.14 -5.84
N ASP A 59 5.02 -6.46 -5.99
CA ASP A 59 5.61 -7.71 -5.53
C ASP A 59 6.23 -7.51 -4.14
N ILE A 60 5.95 -8.43 -3.21
CA ILE A 60 6.45 -8.36 -1.82
C ILE A 60 7.67 -9.27 -1.58
N ASP A 61 8.15 -9.95 -2.61
CA ASP A 61 9.28 -10.88 -2.49
C ASP A 61 10.52 -10.15 -1.95
N GLY A 62 10.80 -8.93 -2.41
CA GLY A 62 11.94 -8.15 -1.92
C GLY A 62 11.89 -7.87 -0.41
N VAL A 63 10.70 -7.56 0.13
CA VAL A 63 10.51 -7.35 1.58
C VAL A 63 10.66 -8.67 2.34
N THR A 64 10.13 -9.75 1.79
CA THR A 64 10.23 -11.09 2.38
C THR A 64 11.70 -11.54 2.43
N THR A 65 12.44 -11.37 1.32
CA THR A 65 13.87 -11.67 1.22
C THR A 65 14.67 -10.86 2.23
N ALA A 66 14.43 -9.55 2.34
CA ALA A 66 15.15 -8.72 3.31
C ALA A 66 14.97 -9.20 4.77
N LEU A 67 13.77 -9.65 5.14
CA LEU A 67 13.52 -10.22 6.47
C LEU A 67 14.25 -11.56 6.68
N LEU A 68 14.31 -12.38 5.64
CA LEU A 68 15.03 -13.66 5.68
C LEU A 68 16.55 -13.48 5.72
N ASP A 69 17.09 -12.50 4.99
CA ASP A 69 18.51 -12.16 5.00
C ASP A 69 18.94 -11.63 6.38
N ALA A 70 18.11 -10.80 7.00
CA ALA A 70 18.33 -10.35 8.38
C ALA A 70 18.36 -11.54 9.36
N PHE A 71 17.43 -12.49 9.23
CA PHE A 71 17.43 -13.71 10.03
C PHE A 71 18.67 -14.57 9.78
N ALA A 72 19.06 -14.75 8.52
CA ALA A 72 20.25 -15.53 8.14
C ALA A 72 21.54 -14.91 8.69
N SER A 73 21.63 -13.57 8.75
CA SER A 73 22.78 -12.86 9.31
C SER A 73 23.06 -13.21 10.78
N LEU A 74 22.01 -13.57 11.55
CA LEU A 74 22.13 -13.99 12.95
C LEU A 74 22.50 -15.47 13.11
N HIS A 75 22.35 -16.25 12.04
CA HIS A 75 22.51 -17.71 12.03
C HIS A 75 23.31 -18.19 10.81
N PRO A 76 24.57 -17.74 10.63
CA PRO A 76 25.34 -17.98 9.40
C PRO A 76 25.68 -19.47 9.15
N SER A 77 25.60 -20.32 10.17
CA SER A 77 25.82 -21.77 10.05
C SER A 77 24.58 -22.55 9.62
N ARG A 78 23.43 -21.87 9.43
CA ARG A 78 22.17 -22.49 9.04
C ARG A 78 21.85 -22.21 7.58
N SER A 79 21.30 -23.21 6.90
CA SER A 79 20.67 -23.01 5.60
C SER A 79 19.41 -22.15 5.75
N PRO A 80 19.04 -21.35 4.73
CA PRO A 80 17.82 -20.57 4.75
C PRO A 80 16.58 -21.48 4.80
N PRO A 81 15.48 -21.05 5.42
CA PRO A 81 14.23 -21.80 5.45
C PRO A 81 13.68 -21.99 4.03
N ARG A 82 13.07 -23.15 3.76
CA ARG A 82 12.52 -23.49 2.45
C ARG A 82 11.03 -23.82 2.57
N PHE A 83 10.28 -23.60 1.49
CA PHE A 83 8.91 -24.11 1.42
C PHE A 83 8.93 -25.64 1.39
N GLU A 84 7.85 -26.26 1.87
CA GLU A 84 7.69 -27.71 1.87
C GLU A 84 7.76 -28.29 0.44
N ALA A 85 7.16 -27.58 -0.53
CA ALA A 85 7.24 -27.91 -1.95
C ALA A 85 8.68 -27.90 -2.50
N HIS A 86 9.60 -27.23 -1.81
CA HIS A 86 11.02 -27.19 -2.14
C HIS A 86 11.88 -27.97 -1.13
N GLY A 87 11.30 -28.90 -0.36
CA GLY A 87 12.01 -29.78 0.56
C GLY A 87 12.34 -29.18 1.92
N GLY A 88 11.67 -28.09 2.33
CA GLY A 88 11.72 -27.57 3.70
C GLY A 88 10.80 -28.33 4.66
N SER A 89 10.98 -28.10 5.96
CA SER A 89 10.08 -28.65 6.99
C SER A 89 8.75 -27.88 7.05
N ALA A 90 7.71 -28.50 7.62
CA ALA A 90 6.41 -27.85 7.84
C ALA A 90 6.52 -26.54 8.67
N VAL A 91 7.51 -26.47 9.57
CA VAL A 91 7.77 -25.27 10.38
C VAL A 91 8.36 -24.15 9.53
N GLU A 92 9.30 -24.46 8.64
CA GLU A 92 9.88 -23.49 7.70
C GLU A 92 8.82 -22.96 6.74
N ASP A 93 7.99 -23.85 6.20
CA ASP A 93 6.93 -23.49 5.27
C ASP A 93 5.92 -22.53 5.91
N LEU A 94 5.45 -22.87 7.12
CA LEU A 94 4.55 -22.01 7.89
C LEU A 94 5.21 -20.67 8.25
N ALA A 95 6.50 -20.67 8.58
CA ALA A 95 7.24 -19.43 8.86
C ALA A 95 7.29 -18.52 7.62
N LEU A 96 7.61 -19.07 6.44
CA LEU A 96 7.66 -18.33 5.18
C LEU A 96 6.29 -17.77 4.80
N GLN A 97 5.23 -18.57 4.88
CA GLN A 97 3.87 -18.11 4.62
C GLN A 97 3.45 -16.97 5.57
N ASN A 98 3.78 -17.11 6.86
CA ASN A 98 3.49 -16.09 7.86
C ASN A 98 4.25 -14.77 7.61
N ILE A 99 5.52 -14.83 7.18
CA ILE A 99 6.28 -13.63 6.83
C ILE A 99 5.62 -12.91 5.65
N GLN A 100 5.25 -13.64 4.60
CA GLN A 100 4.54 -13.03 3.47
C GLN A 100 3.21 -12.40 3.90
N ALA A 101 2.42 -13.08 4.74
CA ALA A 101 1.15 -12.53 5.23
C ALA A 101 1.35 -11.26 6.06
N ARG A 102 2.35 -11.24 6.96
CA ARG A 102 2.65 -10.08 7.81
C ARG A 102 3.23 -8.92 7.01
N ALA A 103 4.05 -9.19 6.00
CA ALA A 103 4.56 -8.16 5.09
C ALA A 103 3.41 -7.44 4.37
N ARG A 104 2.40 -8.19 3.88
CA ARG A 104 1.20 -7.59 3.28
C ARG A 104 0.46 -6.67 4.24
N MET A 105 0.29 -7.10 5.49
CA MET A 105 -0.37 -6.31 6.52
C MET A 105 0.37 -4.99 6.75
N VAL A 106 1.69 -5.04 6.97
CA VAL A 106 2.49 -3.83 7.21
C VAL A 106 2.42 -2.87 6.02
N LEU A 107 2.59 -3.38 4.79
CA LEU A 107 2.51 -2.57 3.58
C LEU A 107 1.12 -1.96 3.36
N ALA A 108 0.05 -2.66 3.74
CA ALA A 108 -1.31 -2.15 3.65
C ALA A 108 -1.54 -0.96 4.59
N TYR A 109 -1.09 -1.06 5.85
CA TYR A 109 -1.18 0.06 6.80
C TYR A 109 -0.30 1.24 6.38
N LEU A 110 0.90 0.99 5.87
CA LEU A 110 1.79 2.04 5.37
C LEU A 110 1.14 2.79 4.19
N GLN A 111 0.56 2.06 3.24
CA GLN A 111 -0.19 2.66 2.14
C GLN A 111 -1.40 3.45 2.65
N ALA A 112 -2.19 2.91 3.57
CA ALA A 112 -3.33 3.63 4.12
C ALA A 112 -2.94 4.97 4.77
N GLN A 113 -1.77 5.04 5.41
CA GLN A 113 -1.26 6.26 6.04
C GLN A 113 -0.66 7.25 5.05
N LEU A 114 0.01 6.78 3.99
CA LEU A 114 0.81 7.63 3.11
C LEU A 114 0.21 7.86 1.72
N LEU A 115 -0.83 7.12 1.31
CA LEU A 115 -1.46 7.34 0.01
C LEU A 115 -2.00 8.76 -0.18
N PRO A 116 -2.66 9.41 0.82
CA PRO A 116 -3.03 10.80 0.68
C PRO A 116 -1.83 11.73 0.46
N TRP A 117 -0.71 11.48 1.14
CA TRP A 117 0.52 12.24 0.98
C TRP A 117 1.14 12.07 -0.41
N VAL A 118 1.19 10.84 -0.94
CA VAL A 118 1.66 10.55 -2.30
C VAL A 118 0.77 11.25 -3.33
N ARG A 119 -0.55 11.18 -3.16
CA ARG A 119 -1.54 11.76 -4.10
C ARG A 119 -1.54 13.28 -4.08
N ALA A 120 -1.19 13.91 -2.96
CA ALA A 120 -1.05 15.35 -2.83
C ALA A 120 0.28 15.89 -3.39
N GLY A 121 1.11 15.07 -4.06
CA GLY A 121 2.36 15.51 -4.67
C GLY A 121 3.53 15.70 -3.69
N GLY A 122 3.53 15.00 -2.55
CA GLY A 122 4.67 14.98 -1.63
C GLY A 122 4.86 16.22 -0.75
N GLY A 123 3.87 17.11 -0.71
CA GLY A 123 3.96 18.35 0.05
C GLY A 123 2.58 18.90 0.39
N ALA A 124 1.84 18.21 1.26
CA ALA A 124 0.88 18.91 2.08
C ALA A 124 1.67 19.88 2.96
N LYS A 125 1.80 21.14 2.50
CA LYS A 125 2.11 22.25 3.40
C LYS A 125 1.04 22.20 4.47
N ASP A 126 1.45 21.73 5.63
CA ASP A 126 0.70 21.81 6.86
C ASP A 126 0.18 23.25 6.96
N GLY A 127 -1.14 23.40 7.09
CA GLY A 127 -1.87 24.66 7.00
C GLY A 127 -1.64 25.58 8.19
N GLY A 128 -0.39 25.88 8.51
CA GLY A 128 0.05 26.85 9.53
C GLY A 128 0.28 28.24 8.95
N GLY A 129 -0.66 28.75 8.15
CA GLY A 129 -0.67 30.15 7.74
C GLY A 129 -1.08 31.06 8.91
N ARG A 130 -0.15 31.39 9.81
CA ARG A 130 -0.26 32.61 10.63
C ARG A 130 0.62 33.68 10.01
N GLY A 131 -0.04 34.57 9.29
CA GLY A 131 0.56 35.75 8.67
C GLY A 131 1.33 36.59 9.67
N GLY A 132 2.52 37.02 9.26
CA GLY A 132 3.25 38.08 9.90
C GLY A 132 2.40 39.36 9.88
N GLY A 133 1.94 39.77 11.05
CA GLY A 133 1.35 41.08 11.26
C GLY A 133 2.44 42.14 11.10
N LYS A 134 2.46 42.81 9.94
CA LYS A 134 2.95 44.18 9.85
C LYS A 134 1.96 45.07 10.59
N GLY A 135 2.39 45.64 11.70
CA GLY A 135 1.72 46.75 12.38
C GLY A 135 2.77 47.73 12.83
N GLY A 136 3.05 48.72 11.99
CA GLY A 136 3.81 49.90 12.40
C GLY A 136 2.92 50.81 13.24
N LYS A 137 3.48 51.36 14.31
CA LYS A 137 3.74 52.78 14.52
C LYS A 137 4.80 52.93 15.59
#